data_AF-A0A922MXV2-F1
#
_entry.id   AF-A0A922MXV2-F1
#
_cell.length_a   1.000
_cell.length_b   1.000
_cell.length_c   1.000
_cell.angle_alpha   90.00
_cell.angle_beta   90.00
_cell.angle_gamma   90.00
#
_symmetry.space_group_name_H-M   'P 1'
#
loop_
_entity.id
_entity.type
_entity.pdbx_description
1 polymer ?
#
loop_
_entity_poly.entity_id
_entity_poly.type
_entity_poly.pdbx_seq_one_letter_code
_entity_poly.pdbx_strand_id
1 'polypeptide(L)'
;MWGTGLVGASGGIALSYGAHSNLCVNQINRNGSDEQKSKYLPKVPAANLLGEENKGVYVLMSGLDLERLVLAAGPVGLMQAAGKMADMYTTLSACRSYLYSVAKACDEGHVNSKDCAGVILYCAEKATRVALDAIQILGGNGYINDYPTGRLLRDAKLYEIGAGTSEVRRMLIGRALNNEYK
;
A
#
# COMPACT_ATOMS: atom_id res chain seq x y z
N MET A 1 45.17 -3.70 15.43
CA MET A 1 43.81 -4.09 15.82
C MET A 1 43.11 -4.67 14.60
N TRP A 2 42.48 -5.83 14.75
CA TRP A 2 41.88 -6.59 13.65
C TRP A 2 40.38 -6.24 13.53
N GLY A 3 40.01 -5.62 12.41
CA GLY A 3 38.73 -5.79 11.72
C GLY A 3 37.43 -5.30 12.36
N THR A 4 37.11 -4.00 12.22
CA THR A 4 35.73 -3.49 12.17
C THR A 4 35.70 -2.16 11.40
N GLY A 5 35.44 -2.21 10.09
CA GLY A 5 35.24 -1.01 9.29
C GLY A 5 34.32 -1.31 8.13
N LEU A 6 33.36 -0.41 7.90
CA LEU A 6 32.18 -0.46 7.01
C LEU A 6 30.93 -1.07 7.63
N VAL A 7 30.06 -0.23 8.21
CA VAL A 7 28.60 -0.28 7.97
C VAL A 7 28.00 1.11 8.25
N GLY A 8 27.86 1.92 7.21
CA GLY A 8 26.77 2.89 7.08
C GLY A 8 25.68 2.32 6.17
N ALA A 9 25.39 1.01 6.28
CA ALA A 9 24.59 0.25 5.33
C ALA A 9 23.53 -0.57 6.08
N SER A 10 22.33 -0.70 5.49
CA SER A 10 21.17 -1.52 5.90
C SER A 10 21.40 -2.51 7.05
N GLY A 11 20.54 -2.53 8.07
CA GLY A 11 20.69 -3.45 9.21
C GLY A 11 20.43 -4.94 8.88
N GLY A 12 19.98 -5.26 7.66
CA GLY A 12 20.17 -6.60 7.07
C GLY A 12 21.65 -7.01 6.98
N ILE A 13 22.55 -6.06 6.69
CA ILE A 13 24.01 -6.24 6.76
C ILE A 13 24.44 -6.35 8.22
N ALA A 14 23.83 -5.62 9.14
CA ALA A 14 24.20 -5.68 10.56
C ALA A 14 23.87 -7.04 11.20
N LEU A 15 22.68 -7.62 10.97
CA LEU A 15 22.33 -8.98 11.39
C LEU A 15 23.24 -10.04 10.74
N SER A 16 23.49 -9.91 9.44
CA SER A 16 24.41 -10.79 8.70
C SER A 16 25.83 -10.69 9.25
N TYR A 17 26.28 -9.49 9.60
CA TYR A 17 27.61 -9.23 10.15
C TYR A 17 27.73 -9.69 11.60
N GLY A 18 26.70 -9.54 12.44
CA GLY A 18 26.68 -10.07 13.81
C GLY A 18 26.76 -11.60 13.83
N ALA A 19 25.99 -12.27 12.97
CA ALA A 19 26.07 -13.72 12.78
C ALA A 19 27.42 -14.15 12.19
N HIS A 20 27.87 -13.57 11.07
CA HIS A 20 29.17 -13.91 10.47
C HIS A 20 30.35 -13.62 11.38
N SER A 21 30.32 -12.52 12.13
CA SER A 21 31.42 -12.13 13.00
C SER A 21 31.57 -13.10 14.17
N ASN A 22 30.46 -13.50 14.80
CA ASN A 22 30.50 -14.43 15.93
C ASN A 22 30.68 -15.89 15.51
N LEU A 23 30.07 -16.33 14.40
CA LEU A 23 30.12 -17.73 13.95
C LEU A 23 31.32 -18.05 13.05
N CYS A 24 31.76 -17.11 12.21
CA CYS A 24 32.80 -17.37 11.21
C CYS A 24 34.12 -16.65 11.52
N VAL A 25 34.09 -15.33 11.72
CA VAL A 25 35.31 -14.52 11.93
C VAL A 25 35.98 -14.85 13.26
N ASN A 26 35.21 -14.95 14.35
CA ASN A 26 35.76 -15.26 15.67
C ASN A 26 36.37 -16.67 15.73
N GLN A 27 35.81 -17.63 14.97
CA GLN A 27 36.35 -18.99 14.87
C GLN A 27 37.66 -19.03 14.07
N ILE A 28 37.75 -18.32 12.95
CA ILE A 28 38.99 -18.20 12.17
C ILE A 28 40.08 -17.48 12.99
N ASN A 29 39.71 -16.45 13.76
CA ASN A 29 40.66 -15.72 14.60
C ASN A 29 41.22 -16.59 15.75
N ARG A 30 40.37 -17.41 16.38
CA ARG A 30 40.77 -18.29 17.49
C ARG A 30 41.49 -19.56 17.03
N ASN A 31 41.00 -20.20 15.98
CA ASN A 31 41.39 -21.58 15.60
C ASN A 31 42.05 -21.70 14.22
N GLY A 32 42.11 -20.63 13.42
CA GLY A 32 42.74 -20.65 12.10
C GLY A 32 44.28 -20.70 12.19
N SER A 33 44.91 -21.22 11.14
CA SER A 33 46.37 -21.10 10.92
C SER A 33 46.76 -19.66 10.55
N ASP A 34 48.04 -19.31 10.69
CA ASP A 34 48.54 -17.96 10.39
C ASP A 34 48.29 -17.55 8.93
N GLU A 35 48.36 -18.51 8.01
CA GLU A 35 48.08 -18.31 6.59
C GLU A 35 46.59 -18.04 6.33
N GLN A 36 45.70 -18.73 7.04
CA GLN A 36 44.25 -18.47 6.98
C GLN A 36 43.88 -17.11 7.58
N LYS A 37 44.51 -16.72 8.70
CA LYS A 37 44.28 -15.40 9.31
C LYS A 37 44.75 -14.28 8.37
N SER A 38 45.91 -14.42 7.75
CA SER A 38 46.42 -13.42 6.81
C SER A 38 45.56 -13.31 5.55
N LYS A 39 44.95 -14.40 5.09
CA LYS A 39 44.12 -14.42 3.87
C LYS A 39 42.70 -13.90 4.10
N TYR A 40 42.06 -14.25 5.21
CA TYR A 40 40.64 -13.98 5.45
C TYR A 40 40.37 -12.82 6.43
N LEU A 41 41.37 -12.34 7.18
CA LEU A 41 41.23 -11.22 8.12
C LEU A 41 42.17 -10.07 7.73
N PRO A 42 41.92 -9.34 6.63
CA PRO A 42 42.80 -8.24 6.23
C PRO A 42 42.89 -7.15 7.33
N LYS A 43 44.07 -6.54 7.48
CA LYS A 43 44.27 -5.44 8.43
C LYS A 43 43.44 -4.22 8.01
N VAL A 44 42.52 -3.79 8.87
CA VAL A 44 41.70 -2.60 8.66
C VAL A 44 42.34 -1.41 9.41
N PRO A 45 42.53 -0.24 8.77
CA PRO A 45 43.02 0.96 9.44
C PRO A 45 42.09 1.40 10.58
N ALA A 46 42.67 1.89 11.69
CA ALA A 46 41.90 2.34 12.85
C ALA A 46 40.93 3.49 12.55
N ALA A 47 41.23 4.31 11.52
CA ALA A 47 40.36 5.39 11.06
C ALA A 47 39.00 4.92 10.52
N ASN A 48 38.85 3.65 10.18
CA ASN A 48 37.60 3.10 9.66
C ASN A 48 36.68 2.55 10.77
N LEU A 49 37.08 2.68 12.04
CA LEU A 49 36.29 2.28 13.19
C LEU A 49 35.00 3.13 13.27
N LEU A 50 33.85 2.46 13.28
CA LEU A 50 32.56 3.10 13.48
C LEU A 50 32.15 3.02 14.94
N GLY A 51 32.06 4.18 15.59
CA GLY A 51 31.82 4.29 17.03
C GLY A 51 33.08 3.99 17.84
N GLU A 52 32.90 3.39 19.01
CA GLU A 52 34.01 3.06 19.91
C GLU A 52 34.37 1.56 19.84
N GLU A 53 35.64 1.26 20.11
CA GLU A 53 36.14 -0.11 20.16
C GLU A 53 35.36 -0.92 21.20
N ASN A 54 34.99 -2.17 20.86
CA ASN A 54 34.14 -3.05 21.66
C ASN A 54 32.67 -2.59 21.85
N LYS A 55 32.23 -1.49 21.23
CA LYS A 55 30.81 -1.04 21.26
C LYS A 55 30.00 -1.40 20.01
N GLY A 56 30.47 -2.35 19.20
CA GLY A 56 29.81 -2.74 17.94
C GLY A 56 28.36 -3.19 18.09
N VAL A 57 28.00 -3.86 19.20
CA VAL A 57 26.61 -4.27 19.47
C VAL A 57 25.69 -3.05 19.67
N TYR A 58 26.19 -1.99 20.30
CA TYR A 58 25.42 -0.77 20.53
C TYR A 58 25.15 -0.03 19.20
N VAL A 59 26.16 0.05 18.35
CA VAL A 59 26.04 0.62 17.00
C VAL A 59 25.08 -0.19 16.12
N LEU A 60 25.10 -1.52 16.26
CA LEU A 60 24.19 -2.41 15.54
C LEU A 60 22.74 -2.25 16.02
N MET A 61 22.52 -2.17 17.33
CA MET A 61 21.18 -2.05 17.90
C MET A 61 20.59 -0.65 17.71
N SER A 62 21.40 0.40 17.64
CA SER A 62 20.91 1.78 17.43
C SER A 62 20.26 2.00 16.05
N GLY A 63 20.69 1.26 15.02
CA GLY A 63 20.06 1.32 13.69
C GLY A 63 18.84 0.40 13.53
N LEU A 64 18.76 -0.65 14.36
CA LEU A 64 17.77 -1.72 14.19
C LEU A 64 16.34 -1.27 14.51
N ASP A 65 16.18 -0.36 15.46
CA ASP A 65 14.86 0.17 15.83
C ASP A 65 14.25 1.05 14.73
N LEU A 66 15.07 1.88 14.08
CA LEU A 66 14.65 2.67 12.92
C LEU A 66 14.34 1.79 11.71
N GLU A 67 15.14 0.76 11.46
CA GLU A 67 14.90 -0.16 10.34
C GLU A 67 13.62 -0.97 10.53
N ARG A 68 13.33 -1.43 11.76
CA ARG A 68 12.04 -2.09 12.09
C ARG A 68 10.85 -1.18 11.81
N LEU A 69 10.94 0.09 12.21
CA LEU A 69 9.90 1.09 11.96
C LEU A 69 9.69 1.31 10.45
N VAL A 70 10.78 1.48 9.69
CA VAL A 70 10.73 1.68 8.23
C VAL A 70 10.20 0.44 7.52
N LEU A 71 10.65 -0.76 7.91
CA LEU A 71 10.20 -2.02 7.31
C LEU A 71 8.74 -2.33 7.66
N ALA A 72 8.22 -1.89 8.81
CA ALA A 72 6.81 -2.04 9.19
C ALA A 72 5.85 -1.28 8.25
N ALA A 73 6.32 -0.24 7.55
CA ALA A 73 5.51 0.47 6.55
C ALA A 73 5.13 -0.44 5.36
N GLY A 74 5.98 -1.42 5.01
CA GLY A 74 5.70 -2.38 3.93
C GLY A 74 4.46 -3.25 4.20
N PRO A 75 4.41 -4.00 5.31
CA PRO A 75 3.23 -4.75 5.72
C PRO A 75 1.97 -3.89 5.88
N VAL A 76 2.08 -2.67 6.42
CA VAL A 76 0.94 -1.74 6.53
C VAL A 76 0.40 -1.37 5.13
N GLY A 77 1.28 -1.07 4.17
CA GLY A 77 0.90 -0.82 2.79
C GLY A 77 0.23 -2.01 2.12
N LEU A 78 0.74 -3.23 2.35
CA LEU A 78 0.12 -4.47 1.86
C LEU A 78 -1.29 -4.68 2.44
N MET A 79 -1.46 -4.46 3.74
CA MET A 79 -2.77 -4.54 4.41
C MET A 79 -3.74 -3.48 3.87
N GLN A 80 -3.26 -2.25 3.64
CA GLN A 80 -4.08 -1.17 3.10
C GLN A 80 -4.50 -1.43 1.64
N ALA A 81 -3.62 -1.99 0.81
CA ALA A 81 -3.95 -2.40 -0.55
C ALA A 81 -4.97 -3.55 -0.57
N ALA A 82 -4.78 -4.57 0.27
CA ALA A 82 -5.72 -5.69 0.38
C ALA A 82 -7.11 -5.23 0.87
N GLY A 83 -7.15 -4.33 1.86
CA GLY A 83 -8.39 -3.72 2.34
C GLY A 83 -9.11 -2.91 1.26
N LYS A 84 -8.39 -2.05 0.54
CA LYS A 84 -8.96 -1.28 -0.58
C LYS A 84 -9.47 -2.18 -1.70
N MET A 85 -8.77 -3.26 -2.02
CA MET A 85 -9.23 -4.23 -3.02
C MET A 85 -10.54 -4.90 -2.60
N ALA A 86 -10.69 -5.26 -1.33
CA ALA A 86 -11.94 -5.80 -0.79
C ALA A 86 -13.09 -4.77 -0.86
N ASP A 87 -12.83 -3.51 -0.48
CA ASP A 87 -13.82 -2.43 -0.55
C ASP A 87 -14.25 -2.13 -2.00
N MET A 88 -13.29 -2.10 -2.93
CA MET A 88 -13.56 -1.89 -4.36
C MET A 88 -14.38 -3.05 -4.94
N TYR A 89 -14.05 -4.29 -4.59
CA TYR A 89 -14.76 -5.48 -5.02
C TYR A 89 -16.21 -5.51 -4.51
N THR A 90 -16.41 -5.30 -3.21
CA THR A 90 -17.74 -5.30 -2.60
C THR A 90 -18.61 -4.18 -3.15
N THR A 91 -18.02 -3.00 -3.36
CA THR A 91 -18.69 -1.86 -4.01
C THR A 91 -19.13 -2.19 -5.43
N LEU A 92 -18.25 -2.76 -6.25
CA LEU A 92 -18.58 -3.19 -7.61
C LEU A 92 -19.69 -4.24 -7.62
N SER A 93 -19.62 -5.22 -6.72
CA SER A 93 -20.64 -6.27 -6.59
C SER A 93 -21.99 -5.69 -6.20
N ALA A 94 -22.03 -4.75 -5.24
CA ALA A 94 -23.27 -4.09 -4.83
C ALA A 94 -23.88 -3.26 -5.97
N CYS A 95 -23.06 -2.48 -6.68
CA CYS A 95 -23.50 -1.70 -7.84
C CYS A 95 -24.05 -2.58 -8.96
N ARG A 96 -23.37 -3.70 -9.30
CA ARG A 96 -23.85 -4.64 -10.31
C ARG A 96 -25.17 -5.28 -9.94
N SER A 97 -25.29 -5.78 -8.71
CA SER A 97 -26.53 -6.39 -8.24
C SER A 97 -27.69 -5.40 -8.24
N TYR A 98 -27.47 -4.17 -7.78
CA TYR A 98 -28.51 -3.14 -7.79
C TYR A 98 -28.94 -2.77 -9.22
N LEU A 99 -27.97 -2.52 -10.11
CA LEU A 99 -28.24 -2.22 -11.51
C LEU A 99 -29.02 -3.32 -12.20
N TYR A 100 -28.57 -4.58 -12.09
CA TYR A 100 -29.23 -5.70 -12.76
C TYR A 100 -30.60 -6.01 -12.20
N SER A 101 -30.81 -5.80 -10.89
CA SER A 101 -32.14 -6.00 -10.29
C SER A 101 -33.15 -4.98 -10.81
N VAL A 102 -32.76 -3.71 -10.91
CA VAL A 102 -33.64 -2.64 -11.44
C VAL A 102 -33.81 -2.78 -12.95
N ALA A 103 -32.76 -3.13 -13.69
CA ALA A 103 -32.86 -3.38 -15.13
C ALA A 103 -33.83 -4.53 -15.43
N LYS A 104 -33.73 -5.64 -14.69
CA LYS A 104 -34.64 -6.77 -14.82
C LYS A 104 -36.09 -6.37 -14.51
N ALA A 105 -36.32 -5.59 -13.46
CA ALA A 105 -37.66 -5.07 -13.16
C ALA A 105 -38.21 -4.19 -14.30
N CYS A 106 -37.36 -3.36 -14.91
CA CYS A 106 -37.74 -2.55 -16.07
C CYS A 106 -38.11 -3.41 -17.28
N ASP A 107 -37.36 -4.48 -17.55
CA ASP A 107 -37.65 -5.44 -18.64
C ASP A 107 -38.99 -6.18 -18.41
N GLU A 108 -39.38 -6.41 -17.17
CA GLU A 108 -40.68 -6.97 -16.77
C GLU A 108 -41.82 -5.92 -16.82
N GLY A 109 -41.53 -4.68 -17.23
CA GLY A 109 -42.50 -3.57 -17.33
C GLY A 109 -42.67 -2.76 -16.03
N HIS A 110 -41.95 -3.12 -14.97
CA HIS A 110 -41.94 -2.41 -13.69
C HIS A 110 -40.90 -1.29 -13.68
N VAL A 111 -41.18 -0.21 -14.40
CA VAL A 111 -40.33 0.98 -14.45
C VAL A 111 -40.68 1.95 -13.32
N ASN A 112 -39.73 2.23 -12.44
CA ASN A 112 -39.88 3.18 -11.35
C ASN A 112 -38.80 4.27 -11.41
N SER A 113 -39.22 5.54 -11.55
CA SER A 113 -38.33 6.69 -11.58
C SER A 113 -37.45 6.82 -10.34
N LYS A 114 -37.95 6.42 -9.16
CA LYS A 114 -37.18 6.41 -7.90
C LYS A 114 -36.01 5.44 -7.99
N ASP A 115 -36.27 4.23 -8.49
CA ASP A 115 -35.27 3.16 -8.57
C ASP A 115 -34.24 3.44 -9.66
N CYS A 116 -34.67 3.95 -10.83
CA CYS A 116 -33.76 4.39 -11.88
C CYS A 116 -32.83 5.52 -11.41
N ALA A 117 -33.38 6.54 -10.71
CA ALA A 117 -32.58 7.63 -10.14
C ALA A 117 -31.64 7.13 -9.04
N GLY A 118 -32.07 6.17 -8.21
CA GLY A 118 -31.29 5.56 -7.14
C GLY A 118 -30.08 4.77 -7.65
N VAL A 119 -30.26 3.96 -8.70
CA VAL A 119 -29.18 3.16 -9.28
C VAL A 119 -28.05 4.04 -9.79
N ILE A 120 -28.35 5.04 -10.62
CA ILE A 120 -27.30 5.91 -11.20
C ILE A 120 -26.68 6.83 -10.14
N LEU A 121 -27.46 7.31 -9.16
CA LEU A 121 -26.93 8.05 -8.01
C LEU A 121 -25.88 7.22 -7.27
N TYR A 122 -26.25 6.00 -6.88
CA TYR A 122 -25.37 5.13 -6.10
C TYR A 122 -24.14 4.72 -6.92
N CYS A 123 -24.33 4.25 -8.14
CA CYS A 123 -23.22 3.76 -8.98
C CYS A 123 -22.25 4.88 -9.36
N ALA A 124 -22.72 6.09 -9.65
CA ALA A 124 -21.85 7.20 -10.03
C ALA A 124 -20.89 7.59 -8.89
N GLU A 125 -21.42 7.79 -7.68
CA GLU A 125 -20.59 8.19 -6.53
C GLU A 125 -19.60 7.09 -6.13
N LYS A 126 -20.03 5.83 -6.24
CA LYS A 126 -19.15 4.68 -6.00
C LYS A 126 -18.07 4.53 -7.07
N ALA A 127 -18.37 4.79 -8.34
CA ALA A 127 -17.38 4.74 -9.41
C ALA A 127 -16.25 5.75 -9.20
N THR A 128 -16.57 6.99 -8.81
CA THR A 128 -15.58 8.01 -8.47
C THR A 128 -14.71 7.57 -7.30
N ARG A 129 -15.30 7.01 -6.24
CA ARG A 129 -14.56 6.50 -5.07
C ARG A 129 -13.60 5.36 -5.45
N VAL A 130 -14.08 4.38 -6.21
CA VAL A 130 -13.26 3.24 -6.67
C VAL A 130 -12.12 3.71 -7.58
N ALA A 131 -12.35 4.71 -8.43
CA ALA A 131 -11.30 5.29 -9.27
C ALA A 131 -10.23 6.03 -8.43
N LEU A 132 -10.64 6.73 -7.36
CA LEU A 132 -9.70 7.35 -6.41
C LEU A 132 -8.89 6.29 -5.65
N ASP A 133 -9.52 5.21 -5.21
CA ASP A 133 -8.82 4.11 -4.54
C ASP A 133 -7.80 3.44 -5.48
N ALA A 134 -8.11 3.31 -6.77
CA ALA A 134 -7.18 2.80 -7.77
C ALA A 134 -5.93 3.71 -7.91
N ILE A 135 -6.10 5.03 -7.98
CA ILE A 135 -4.96 5.97 -7.99
C ILE A 135 -4.13 5.81 -6.71
N GLN A 136 -4.78 5.71 -5.55
CA GLN A 136 -4.09 5.56 -4.26
C GLN A 136 -3.29 4.25 -4.16
N ILE A 137 -3.81 3.15 -4.71
CA ILE A 137 -3.10 1.85 -4.74
C ILE A 137 -1.83 1.96 -5.60
N LEU A 138 -1.89 2.65 -6.73
CA LEU A 138 -0.72 2.83 -7.61
C LEU A 138 0.24 3.92 -7.11
N GLY A 139 -0.13 4.72 -6.10
CA GLY A 139 0.68 5.82 -5.60
C GLY A 139 1.01 6.84 -6.70
N GLY A 140 2.28 7.27 -6.77
CA GLY A 140 2.73 8.23 -7.79
C GLY A 140 2.51 7.76 -9.23
N ASN A 141 2.60 6.44 -9.49
CA ASN A 141 2.31 5.87 -10.81
C ASN A 141 0.85 6.06 -11.20
N GLY A 142 -0.07 6.07 -10.24
CA GLY A 142 -1.49 6.28 -10.52
C GLY A 142 -1.85 7.72 -10.88
N TYR A 143 -0.96 8.67 -10.58
CA TYR A 143 -1.15 10.10 -10.80
C TYR A 143 -0.65 10.58 -12.16
N ILE A 144 0.31 9.88 -12.76
CA ILE A 144 0.85 10.21 -14.08
C ILE A 144 -0.05 9.64 -15.20
N ASN A 145 -0.05 10.30 -16.37
CA ASN A 145 -0.91 9.92 -17.49
C ASN A 145 -0.48 8.62 -18.20
N ASP A 146 0.68 8.06 -17.85
CA ASP A 146 1.15 6.77 -18.38
C ASP A 146 0.27 5.60 -17.91
N TYR A 147 -0.45 5.78 -16.79
CA TYR A 147 -1.42 4.81 -16.27
C TYR A 147 -2.86 5.29 -16.48
N PRO A 148 -3.80 4.37 -16.76
CA PRO A 148 -5.19 4.75 -17.10
C PRO A 148 -6.00 5.25 -15.91
N THR A 149 -5.51 5.13 -14.67
CA THR A 149 -6.23 5.47 -13.44
C THR A 149 -6.72 6.92 -13.40
N GLY A 150 -5.88 7.87 -13.84
CA GLY A 150 -6.26 9.28 -13.93
C GLY A 150 -7.33 9.55 -14.99
N ARG A 151 -7.37 8.76 -16.09
CA ARG A 151 -8.45 8.82 -17.09
C ARG A 151 -9.76 8.30 -16.49
N LEU A 152 -9.72 7.14 -15.82
CA LEU A 152 -10.90 6.53 -15.20
C LEU A 152 -11.57 7.46 -14.18
N LEU A 153 -10.79 8.19 -13.39
CA LEU A 153 -11.35 9.18 -12.45
C LEU A 153 -12.09 10.31 -13.17
N ARG A 154 -11.49 10.87 -14.23
CA ARG A 154 -12.10 11.96 -15.01
C ARG A 154 -13.39 11.50 -15.68
N ASP A 155 -13.39 10.30 -16.23
CA ASP A 155 -14.58 9.71 -16.85
C ASP A 155 -15.66 9.42 -15.81
N ALA A 156 -15.29 8.86 -14.65
CA ALA A 156 -16.23 8.54 -13.57
C ALA A 156 -16.96 9.79 -13.05
N LYS A 157 -16.24 10.91 -12.90
CA LYS A 157 -16.82 12.14 -12.34
C LYS A 157 -17.97 12.69 -13.18
N LEU A 158 -17.96 12.46 -14.49
CA LEU A 158 -19.04 12.88 -15.38
C LEU A 158 -20.39 12.30 -14.95
N TYR A 159 -20.43 11.06 -14.45
CA TYR A 159 -21.68 10.39 -14.08
C TYR A 159 -22.37 10.98 -12.84
N GLU A 160 -21.68 11.80 -12.04
CA GLU A 160 -22.30 12.55 -10.94
C GLU A 160 -23.04 13.80 -11.42
N ILE A 161 -22.80 14.23 -12.67
CA ILE A 161 -23.33 15.49 -13.24
C ILE A 161 -24.28 15.21 -14.41
N GLY A 162 -23.85 14.36 -15.35
CA GLY A 162 -24.62 13.97 -16.52
C GLY A 162 -25.89 13.21 -16.15
N ALA A 163 -26.92 13.27 -17.00
CA ALA A 163 -28.23 12.66 -16.74
C ALA A 163 -28.89 13.10 -15.40
N GLY A 164 -28.63 14.35 -14.99
CA GLY A 164 -29.08 14.94 -13.73
C GLY A 164 -28.06 14.76 -12.61
N THR A 165 -27.78 15.83 -11.85
CA THR A 165 -26.78 15.79 -10.79
C THR A 165 -27.20 14.90 -9.62
N SER A 166 -26.25 14.48 -8.79
CA SER A 166 -26.53 13.70 -7.59
C SER A 166 -27.58 14.36 -6.67
N GLU A 167 -27.58 15.69 -6.55
CA GLU A 167 -28.57 16.45 -5.76
C GLU A 167 -29.96 16.36 -6.37
N VAL A 168 -30.07 16.49 -7.70
CA VAL A 168 -31.35 16.36 -8.41
C VAL A 168 -31.90 14.94 -8.24
N ARG A 169 -31.05 13.91 -8.34
CA ARG A 169 -31.46 12.52 -8.11
C ARG A 169 -31.95 12.30 -6.68
N ARG A 170 -31.25 12.81 -5.67
CA ARG A 170 -31.70 12.77 -4.26
C ARG A 170 -33.06 13.45 -4.08
N MET A 171 -33.26 14.60 -4.72
CA MET A 171 -34.52 15.33 -4.68
C MET A 171 -35.67 14.53 -5.33
N LEU A 172 -35.43 13.87 -6.48
CA LEU A 172 -36.42 12.98 -7.11
C LEU A 172 -36.79 11.80 -6.21
N ILE A 173 -35.79 11.14 -5.62
CA ILE A 173 -36.00 10.02 -4.69
C ILE A 173 -36.80 10.50 -3.48
N GLY A 174 -36.41 11.63 -2.87
CA GLY A 174 -37.11 12.20 -1.71
C GLY A 174 -38.57 12.57 -2.01
N ARG A 175 -38.84 13.13 -3.19
CA ARG A 175 -40.22 13.42 -3.64
C ARG A 175 -41.05 12.15 -3.82
N ALA A 176 -40.47 11.09 -4.38
CA ALA A 176 -41.15 9.81 -4.54
C ALA A 176 -41.48 9.19 -3.18
N LEU A 177 -40.52 9.14 -2.25
CA LEU A 177 -40.74 8.64 -0.89
C LEU A 177 -41.83 9.43 -0.16
N ASN A 178 -41.82 10.76 -0.26
CA ASN A 178 -42.87 11.60 0.34
C ASN A 178 -44.27 11.33 -0.21
N ASN A 179 -44.41 10.79 -1.42
CA ASN A 179 -45.72 10.43 -1.98
C ASN A 179 -46.17 9.02 -1.58
N GLU A 180 -45.22 8.12 -1.30
CA GLU A 180 -45.51 6.75 -0.84
C GLU A 180 -45.95 6.70 0.63
N TYR A 181 -45.43 7.61 1.47
CA TYR A 181 -45.69 7.65 2.91
C TYR A 181 -46.55 8.85 3.35
N LYS A 182 -47.37 9.39 2.44
CA LYS A 182 -48.43 10.37 2.75
C LYS A 182 -49.67 9.66 3.28
#